data_AF-A0A3D5KSH9-F1
#
_entry.id   AF-A0A3D5KSH9-F1
#
_cell.length_a   1.000
_cell.length_b   1.000
_cell.length_c   1.000
_cell.angle_alpha   90.00
_cell.angle_beta   90.00
_cell.angle_gamma   90.00
#
_symmetry.space_group_name_H-M   'P 1'
#
loop_
_entity.id
_entity.type
_entity.pdbx_description
1 polymer ?
#
loop_
_entity_poly.entity_id
_entity_poly.type
_entity_poly.pdbx_seq_one_letter_code
_entity_poly.pdbx_strand_id
1 'polypeptide(L)'
;KERLDSITQVLDEIKNEMNLDFIFLNAVELEQCKSYFITNNKQTKELLSKVFNVNFTGNVAEREGMIIRQLISSILKEELEKVNSLLN
;
A
#
# COMPACT_ATOMS: atom_id res chain seq x y z
N LYS A 1 6.07 -8.49 -16.21
CA LYS A 1 6.83 -9.12 -15.11
C LYS A 1 8.03 -8.27 -14.75
N GLU A 2 8.95 -8.02 -15.70
CA GLU A 2 10.16 -7.18 -15.50
C GLU A 2 9.89 -5.83 -14.81
N ARG A 3 8.92 -5.05 -15.29
CA ARG A 3 8.60 -3.75 -14.67
C ARG A 3 8.10 -3.84 -13.23
N LEU A 4 7.34 -4.88 -12.89
CA LEU A 4 6.84 -5.06 -11.53
C LEU A 4 8.00 -5.36 -10.58
N ASP A 5 8.91 -6.24 -11.01
CA ASP A 5 10.09 -6.62 -10.24
C ASP A 5 10.99 -5.38 -10.01
N SER A 6 11.23 -4.58 -11.05
CA SER A 6 11.97 -3.31 -10.93
C SER A 6 11.29 -2.30 -9.99
N ILE A 7 9.96 -2.16 -10.06
CA ILE A 7 9.21 -1.27 -9.16
C ILE A 7 9.39 -1.72 -7.71
N THR A 8 9.22 -3.02 -7.43
CA THR A 8 9.34 -3.53 -6.06
C THR A 8 10.76 -3.43 -5.53
N GLN A 9 11.78 -3.59 -6.38
CA GLN A 9 13.16 -3.37 -5.99
C GLN A 9 13.42 -1.91 -5.59
N VAL A 10 12.97 -0.95 -6.41
CA VAL A 10 13.13 0.49 -6.10
C VAL A 10 12.38 0.87 -4.82
N LEU A 11 11.19 0.29 -4.58
CA LEU A 11 10.46 0.52 -3.34
C LEU A 11 11.23 0.01 -2.11
N ASP A 12 11.87 -1.16 -2.20
CA ASP A 12 12.71 -1.68 -1.11
C ASP A 12 13.94 -0.82 -0.86
N GLU A 13 14.61 -0.37 -1.92
CA GLU A 13 15.76 0.55 -1.83
C GLU A 13 15.35 1.82 -1.08
N ILE A 14 14.28 2.49 -1.51
CA ILE A 14 13.75 3.71 -0.87
C ILE A 14 13.37 3.45 0.59
N LYS A 15 12.69 2.34 0.87
CA LYS A 15 12.27 1.99 2.24
C LYS A 15 13.47 1.84 3.16
N ASN A 16 14.52 1.16 2.70
CA ASN A 16 15.73 0.92 3.48
C ASN A 16 16.55 2.19 3.66
N GLU A 17 16.75 2.97 2.59
CA GLU A 17 17.48 4.25 2.65
C GLU A 17 16.82 5.26 3.60
N MET A 18 15.49 5.31 3.60
CA MET A 18 14.72 6.24 4.42
C MET A 18 14.27 5.66 5.77
N ASN A 19 14.62 4.40 6.07
CA ASN A 19 14.19 3.67 7.25
C ASN A 19 12.67 3.75 7.52
N LEU A 20 11.86 3.54 6.47
CA LEU A 20 10.40 3.64 6.54
C LEU A 20 9.78 2.36 7.07
N ASP A 21 8.73 2.45 7.90
CA ASP A 21 7.98 1.28 8.38
C ASP A 21 7.09 0.66 7.29
N PHE A 22 6.53 1.49 6.41
CA PHE A 22 5.61 1.07 5.35
C PHE A 22 5.98 1.73 4.01
N ILE A 23 5.87 0.96 2.91
CA ILE A 23 6.01 1.52 1.56
C ILE A 23 5.15 0.77 0.56
N PHE A 24 4.51 1.53 -0.32
CA PHE A 24 3.75 1.00 -1.45
C PHE A 24 3.59 2.07 -2.52
N LEU A 25 3.32 1.63 -3.74
CA LEU A 25 2.87 2.46 -4.84
C LEU A 25 1.35 2.30 -5.00
N ASN A 26 0.64 3.42 -5.14
CA ASN A 26 -0.75 3.43 -5.58
C ASN A 26 -0.78 3.85 -7.06
N ALA A 27 -1.10 2.91 -7.95
CA ALA A 27 -1.31 3.19 -9.36
C ALA A 27 -2.81 3.31 -9.62
N VAL A 28 -3.26 4.48 -10.09
CA VAL A 28 -4.67 4.74 -10.38
C VAL A 28 -4.89 4.63 -11.88
N GLU A 29 -5.82 3.78 -12.27
CA GLU A 29 -6.26 3.59 -13.64
C GLU A 29 -7.61 4.31 -13.80
N LEU A 30 -7.69 5.20 -14.78
CA LEU A 30 -8.76 6.19 -14.90
C LEU A 30 -9.94 5.68 -15.72
N GLU A 31 -9.71 4.83 -16.71
CA GLU A 31 -10.74 4.38 -17.65
C GLU A 31 -11.75 3.45 -16.99
N GLN A 32 -11.27 2.55 -16.13
CA GLN A 32 -12.07 1.59 -15.37
C GLN A 32 -12.27 2.02 -13.91
N CYS A 33 -11.76 3.21 -13.53
CA CYS A 33 -11.83 3.73 -12.17
C CYS A 33 -11.27 2.76 -11.13
N LYS A 34 -10.09 2.19 -11.37
CA LYS A 34 -9.45 1.20 -10.49
C LYS A 34 -8.23 1.77 -9.79
N SER A 35 -7.95 1.24 -8.60
CA SER A 35 -6.70 1.51 -7.89
C SER A 35 -5.94 0.22 -7.64
N TYR A 36 -4.64 0.26 -7.90
CA TYR A 36 -3.73 -0.86 -7.68
C TYR A 36 -2.73 -0.49 -6.59
N PHE A 37 -2.67 -1.32 -5.56
CA PHE A 37 -1.63 -1.24 -4.54
C PHE A 37 -0.50 -2.18 -4.90
N ILE A 38 0.72 -1.66 -4.97
CA ILE A 38 1.92 -2.42 -5.34
C ILE A 38 2.93 -2.32 -4.20
N THR A 39 3.29 -3.46 -3.65
CA THR A 39 4.34 -3.59 -2.63
C THR A 39 4.77 -5.05 -2.53
N ASN A 40 6.04 -5.30 -2.24
CA ASN A 40 6.55 -6.63 -1.88
C ASN A 40 6.70 -6.80 -0.35
N ASN A 41 6.58 -5.72 0.42
CA ASN A 41 6.73 -5.75 1.87
C ASN A 41 5.51 -6.41 2.55
N LYS A 42 5.75 -7.49 3.31
CA LYS A 42 4.70 -8.29 3.95
C LYS A 42 3.83 -7.47 4.92
N GLN A 43 4.43 -6.69 5.81
CA GLN A 43 3.69 -5.87 6.77
C GLN A 43 2.81 -4.82 6.08
N THR A 44 3.30 -4.23 4.99
CA THR A 44 2.52 -3.27 4.20
C THR A 44 1.34 -3.96 3.50
N LYS A 45 1.53 -5.18 2.97
CA LYS A 45 0.41 -5.96 2.41
C LYS A 45 -0.68 -6.22 3.45
N GLU A 46 -0.30 -6.66 4.64
CA GLU A 46 -1.23 -6.97 5.73
C GLU A 46 -2.03 -5.72 6.15
N LEU A 47 -1.35 -4.58 6.31
CA LEU A 47 -1.99 -3.30 6.62
C LEU A 47 -2.98 -2.88 5.52
N LEU A 48 -2.55 -2.89 4.26
CA LEU A 48 -3.39 -2.47 3.14
C LEU A 48 -4.59 -3.42 2.93
N SER A 49 -4.38 -4.73 3.07
CA SER A 49 -5.46 -5.73 3.01
C SER A 49 -6.51 -5.48 4.09
N LYS A 50 -6.08 -5.20 5.32
CA LYS A 50 -6.99 -4.88 6.43
C LYS A 50 -7.76 -3.59 6.18
N VAL A 51 -7.05 -2.52 5.82
CA VAL A 51 -7.59 -1.17 5.73
C VAL A 51 -8.51 -0.99 4.54
N PHE A 52 -8.10 -1.51 3.37
CA PHE A 52 -8.83 -1.29 2.12
C PHE A 52 -9.67 -2.49 1.69
N ASN A 53 -9.70 -3.57 2.49
CA ASN A 53 -10.39 -4.82 2.18
C ASN A 53 -10.01 -5.37 0.80
N VAL A 54 -8.71 -5.45 0.54
CA VAL A 54 -8.14 -5.91 -0.74
C VAL A 54 -7.34 -7.19 -0.57
N ASN A 55 -7.27 -8.00 -1.61
CA ASN A 55 -6.48 -9.23 -1.63
C ASN A 55 -5.27 -9.06 -2.55
N PHE A 56 -4.07 -9.33 -2.04
CA PHE A 56 -2.86 -9.32 -2.85
C PHE A 56 -2.71 -10.62 -3.63
N THR A 57 -2.57 -10.53 -4.95
CA THR A 57 -2.09 -11.61 -5.80
C THR A 57 -0.62 -11.34 -6.11
N GLY A 58 0.29 -11.99 -5.38
CA GLY A 58 1.71 -11.68 -5.44
C GLY A 58 2.03 -10.34 -4.78
N ASN A 59 2.50 -9.35 -5.57
CA ASN A 59 2.89 -8.01 -5.09
C ASN A 59 1.84 -6.93 -5.43
N VAL A 60 0.69 -7.31 -5.98
CA VAL A 60 -0.34 -6.38 -6.44
C VAL A 60 -1.68 -6.73 -5.81
N ALA A 61 -2.40 -5.72 -5.33
CA ALA A 61 -3.81 -5.83 -4.98
C ALA A 61 -4.62 -4.82 -5.81
N GLU A 62 -5.80 -5.26 -6.23
CA GLU A 62 -6.76 -4.43 -6.97
C GLU A 62 -7.88 -3.97 -6.03
N ARG A 63 -8.30 -2.73 -6.21
CA ARG A 63 -9.44 -2.13 -5.53
C ARG A 63 -10.35 -1.45 -6.54
N GLU A 64 -11.63 -1.80 -6.50
CA GLU A 64 -12.66 -1.08 -7.22
C GLU A 64 -12.80 0.37 -6.70
N GLY A 65 -12.95 1.30 -7.62
CA GLY A 65 -13.00 2.73 -7.33
C GLY A 65 -11.61 3.38 -7.19
N MET A 66 -11.57 4.66 -7.55
CA MET A 66 -10.38 5.49 -7.37
C MET A 66 -10.21 5.87 -5.90
N ILE A 67 -8.98 5.75 -5.40
CA ILE A 67 -8.60 6.25 -4.09
C ILE A 67 -7.49 7.30 -4.22
N ILE A 68 -7.81 8.51 -3.80
CA ILE A 68 -6.87 9.64 -3.81
C ILE A 68 -5.93 9.56 -2.61
N ARG A 69 -4.69 10.04 -2.79
CA ARG A 69 -3.64 10.00 -1.76
C ARG A 69 -4.07 10.59 -0.42
N GLN A 70 -4.81 11.71 -0.44
CA GLN A 70 -5.29 12.36 0.79
C GLN A 70 -6.20 11.44 1.61
N LEU A 71 -7.08 10.69 0.95
CA LEU A 71 -7.95 9.72 1.61
C LEU A 71 -7.15 8.55 2.16
N ILE A 72 -6.20 8.03 1.38
CA ILE A 72 -5.28 6.96 1.84
C ILE A 72 -4.57 7.38 3.13
N SER A 73 -3.96 8.57 3.15
CA SER A 73 -3.21 9.04 4.32
C SER A 73 -4.08 9.18 5.57
N SER A 74 -5.32 9.67 5.42
CA SER A 74 -6.24 9.81 6.55
C SER A 74 -6.63 8.45 7.14
N ILE A 75 -6.99 7.49 6.29
CA ILE A 75 -7.43 6.17 6.74
C ILE A 75 -6.27 5.40 7.38
N LEU A 76 -5.08 5.42 6.78
CA LEU A 76 -3.90 4.77 7.34
C LEU A 76 -3.52 5.36 8.70
N LYS A 77 -3.58 6.70 8.84
CA LYS A 77 -3.32 7.37 10.11
C LYS A 77 -4.27 6.89 11.19
N GLU A 78 -5.58 6.87 10.90
CA GLU A 78 -6.60 6.43 11.85
C GLU A 78 -6.36 4.98 12.29
N GLU A 79 -6.01 4.10 11.35
CA GLU A 79 -5.74 2.69 11.67
C GLU A 79 -4.49 2.51 12.55
N LEU A 80 -3.41 3.22 12.23
CA LEU A 80 -2.16 3.13 12.98
C LEU A 80 -2.30 3.74 14.39
N GLU A 81 -3.09 4.81 14.55
CA GLU A 81 -3.37 5.40 15.86
C GLU A 81 -4.21 4.49 16.76
N LYS A 82 -5.16 3.73 16.20
CA LYS A 82 -5.92 2.70 16.96
C LYS A 82 -4.99 1.66 17.58
N VAL A 83 -4.02 1.16 16.81
CA VAL A 83 -3.04 0.17 17.31
C VAL A 83 -2.20 0.75 18.44
N ASN A 84 -1.74 2.01 18.32
CA ASN A 84 -0.96 2.67 19.37
C ASN A 84 -1.77 2.91 20.64
N SER A 85 -3.07 3.20 20.53
CA SER A 85 -3.93 3.38 21.71
C SER A 85 -4.21 2.10 22.50
N LEU A 86 -3.99 0.93 21.90
CA LEU A 86 -4.17 -0.39 22.54
C LEU A 86 -2.89 -0.91 23.23
N LEU A 87 -1.75 -0.26 22.99
CA LEU A 87 -0.44 -0.62 23.55
C LEU A 87 0.01 0.31 24.69
N ASN A 88 -0.79 1.32 25.01
CA ASN A 88 -0.61 2.25 26.14
C ASN A 88 -1.76 2.10 27.14
#